data_AF-A0A831WB14-F1
#
_entry.id   AF-A0A831WB14-F1
#
_cell.length_a   1.000
_cell.length_b   1.000
_cell.length_c   1.000
_cell.angle_alpha   90.00
_cell.angle_beta   90.00
_cell.angle_gamma   90.00
#
_symmetry.space_group_name_H-M   'P 1'
#
loop_
_entity.id
_entity.type
_entity.pdbx_description
1 polymer ?
#
loop_
_entity_poly.entity_id
_entity_poly.type
_entity_poly.pdbx_seq_one_letter_code
_entity_poly.pdbx_strand_id
1 'polypeptide(L)'
;MCIAIPPPMGARRRRSNRAWRWLTARPSRLLGLAAVAEGLLLALVLATTPSPDGLPPELPWLVVLGLILPTATSGLLLERYPAWLRGEPPRYVRYGSLFHLLLWGSLLTAAGTFAGAWLVSVGTVLLLLGWLLGVKTLWHIYDWAPARQRGLERLMNLDLALGSLGLAAAGAGIVLHLPRALDAGLLLLLLTQAGMAGLLLARFLRERQQRPLQTG
;
A
#
# COMPACT_ATOMS: atom_id res chain seq x y z
N MET A 1 -49.97 19.25 -21.41
CA MET A 1 -49.24 18.24 -22.22
C MET A 1 -48.13 17.68 -21.36
N CYS A 2 -48.26 16.44 -20.88
CA CYS A 2 -47.22 15.77 -20.10
C CYS A 2 -46.29 15.03 -21.07
N ILE A 3 -45.03 15.45 -21.14
CA ILE A 3 -43.99 14.79 -21.92
C ILE A 3 -43.50 13.60 -21.08
N ALA A 4 -43.89 12.39 -21.44
CA ALA A 4 -43.35 11.17 -20.86
C ALA A 4 -41.95 10.94 -21.47
N ILE A 5 -40.90 11.19 -20.69
CA ILE A 5 -39.54 10.81 -21.05
C ILE A 5 -39.41 9.30 -20.78
N PRO A 6 -39.22 8.44 -21.80
CA PRO A 6 -39.04 7.02 -21.57
C PRO A 6 -37.75 6.79 -20.75
N PRO A 7 -37.77 5.87 -19.76
CA PRO A 7 -36.57 5.56 -19.01
C PRO A 7 -35.51 5.00 -19.95
N PRO A 8 -34.21 5.31 -19.74
CA PRO A 8 -33.15 4.79 -20.59
C PRO A 8 -33.13 3.25 -20.52
N MET A 9 -33.67 2.61 -21.56
CA MET A 9 -33.51 1.19 -21.79
C MET A 9 -32.04 0.92 -22.13
N GLY A 10 -31.38 0.11 -21.30
CA GLY A 10 -30.05 -0.41 -21.65
C GLY A 10 -28.91 -0.03 -20.72
N ALA A 11 -29.16 0.24 -19.43
CA ALA A 11 -28.11 0.03 -18.44
C ALA A 11 -27.84 -1.49 -18.36
N ARG A 12 -26.99 -2.01 -19.27
CA ARG A 12 -26.39 -3.34 -19.17
C ARG A 12 -25.85 -3.46 -17.74
N ARG A 13 -26.61 -4.12 -16.84
CA ARG A 13 -26.09 -4.55 -15.55
C ARG A 13 -24.96 -5.51 -15.88
N ARG A 14 -23.72 -5.00 -15.97
CA ARG A 14 -22.52 -5.82 -16.06
C ARG A 14 -22.69 -6.84 -14.94
N ARG A 15 -22.82 -8.13 -15.30
CA ARG A 15 -22.74 -9.24 -14.37
C ARG A 15 -21.37 -9.14 -13.72
N SER A 16 -21.27 -8.32 -12.69
CA SER A 16 -20.06 -8.18 -11.90
C SER A 16 -19.85 -9.53 -11.25
N ASN A 17 -18.79 -10.19 -11.67
CA ASN A 17 -18.44 -11.52 -11.20
C ASN A 17 -18.47 -11.56 -9.67
N ARG A 18 -18.99 -12.63 -9.06
CA ARG A 18 -19.12 -12.75 -7.59
C ARG A 18 -17.75 -12.59 -6.91
N ALA A 19 -16.71 -13.15 -7.52
CA ALA A 19 -15.33 -13.02 -7.07
C ALA A 19 -14.86 -11.55 -7.03
N TRP A 20 -15.15 -10.77 -8.09
CA TRP A 20 -14.77 -9.36 -8.14
C TRP A 20 -15.43 -8.56 -7.03
N ARG A 21 -16.74 -8.75 -6.79
CA ARG A 21 -17.44 -8.09 -5.67
C ARG A 21 -16.85 -8.45 -4.32
N TRP A 22 -16.42 -9.69 -4.13
CA TRP A 22 -15.82 -10.13 -2.88
C TRP A 22 -14.42 -9.52 -2.65
N LEU A 23 -13.60 -9.43 -3.71
CA LEU A 23 -12.29 -8.79 -3.68
C LEU A 23 -12.40 -7.29 -3.39
N THR A 24 -13.29 -6.60 -4.10
CA THR A 24 -13.50 -5.16 -3.95
C THR A 24 -14.39 -4.79 -2.77
N ALA A 25 -14.70 -5.73 -1.88
CA ALA A 25 -15.49 -5.43 -0.68
C ALA A 25 -14.64 -4.87 0.46
N ARG A 26 -13.32 -5.17 0.48
CA ARG A 26 -12.42 -4.79 1.56
C ARG A 26 -11.04 -4.42 1.02
N PRO A 27 -10.43 -3.31 1.49
CA PRO A 27 -9.09 -2.90 1.06
C PRO A 27 -8.04 -4.00 1.27
N SER A 28 -8.04 -4.66 2.44
CA SER A 28 -7.08 -5.71 2.78
C SER A 28 -7.14 -6.93 1.88
N ARG A 29 -8.30 -7.26 1.28
CA ARG A 29 -8.39 -8.39 0.34
C ARG A 29 -7.71 -8.06 -0.98
N LEU A 30 -8.00 -6.87 -1.52
CA LEU A 30 -7.46 -6.45 -2.80
C LEU A 30 -5.96 -6.17 -2.69
N LEU A 31 -5.53 -5.45 -1.66
CA LEU A 31 -4.12 -5.12 -1.43
C LEU A 31 -3.34 -6.30 -0.86
N GLY A 32 -3.97 -7.18 -0.09
CA GLY A 32 -3.38 -8.45 0.31
C GLY A 32 -3.10 -9.36 -0.89
N LEU A 33 -4.00 -9.41 -1.88
CA LEU A 33 -3.76 -10.12 -3.14
C LEU A 33 -2.57 -9.53 -3.90
N ALA A 34 -2.45 -8.19 -3.96
CA ALA A 34 -1.27 -7.55 -4.55
C ALA A 34 0.02 -7.93 -3.82
N ALA A 35 0.03 -7.87 -2.49
CA ALA A 35 1.20 -8.26 -1.69
C ALA A 35 1.58 -9.75 -1.92
N VAL A 36 0.61 -10.64 -2.05
CA VAL A 36 0.85 -12.05 -2.41
C VAL A 36 1.43 -12.17 -3.83
N ALA A 37 0.87 -11.44 -4.80
CA ALA A 37 1.38 -11.45 -6.17
C ALA A 37 2.82 -10.92 -6.25
N GLU A 38 3.14 -9.87 -5.50
CA GLU A 38 4.48 -9.30 -5.36
C GLU A 38 5.45 -10.30 -4.70
N GLY A 39 5.00 -11.02 -3.66
CA GLY A 39 5.79 -12.08 -3.03
C GLY A 39 6.07 -13.26 -3.95
N LEU A 40 5.07 -13.69 -4.75
CA LEU A 40 5.24 -14.73 -5.76
C LEU A 40 6.18 -14.28 -6.87
N LEU A 41 6.11 -13.01 -7.30
CA LEU A 41 7.04 -12.44 -8.27
C LEU A 41 8.47 -12.46 -7.72
N LEU A 42 8.67 -12.06 -6.47
CA LEU A 42 9.99 -12.14 -5.82
C LEU A 42 10.50 -13.58 -5.80
N ALA A 43 9.67 -14.52 -5.36
CA ALA A 43 10.03 -15.93 -5.31
C ALA A 43 10.40 -16.47 -6.69
N LEU A 44 9.65 -16.08 -7.74
CA LEU A 44 9.95 -16.47 -9.12
C LEU A 44 11.27 -15.88 -9.60
N VAL A 45 11.54 -14.59 -9.33
CA VAL A 45 12.82 -13.96 -9.67
C VAL A 45 13.97 -14.68 -8.97
N LEU A 46 13.86 -14.93 -7.67
CA LEU A 46 14.88 -15.68 -6.92
C LEU A 46 15.08 -17.10 -7.46
N ALA A 47 14.01 -17.81 -7.84
CA ALA A 47 14.08 -19.17 -8.36
C ALA A 47 14.63 -19.27 -9.79
N THR A 48 14.52 -18.20 -10.59
CA THR A 48 14.98 -18.18 -11.99
C THR A 48 16.36 -17.59 -12.16
N THR A 49 16.98 -17.07 -11.09
CA THR A 49 18.32 -16.48 -11.18
C THR A 49 19.38 -17.55 -10.88
N PRO A 50 20.25 -17.90 -11.86
CA PRO A 50 21.11 -19.08 -11.80
C PRO A 50 22.28 -19.00 -10.80
N SER A 51 22.60 -17.81 -10.30
CA SER A 51 23.56 -17.59 -9.21
C SER A 51 23.11 -16.39 -8.37
N PRO A 52 23.32 -16.39 -7.03
CA PRO A 52 23.13 -15.21 -6.19
C PRO A 52 23.86 -13.97 -6.72
N ASP A 53 24.98 -14.17 -7.40
CA ASP A 53 25.79 -13.09 -8.00
C ASP A 53 25.12 -12.41 -9.20
N GLY A 54 24.10 -13.05 -9.80
CA GLY A 54 23.35 -12.52 -10.93
C GLY A 54 22.22 -11.56 -10.53
N LEU A 55 21.91 -11.45 -9.24
CA LEU A 55 20.91 -10.53 -8.73
C LEU A 55 21.58 -9.21 -8.34
N PRO A 56 20.97 -8.06 -8.67
CA PRO A 56 21.35 -6.82 -8.00
C PRO A 56 21.18 -7.02 -6.49
N PRO A 57 22.19 -6.73 -5.66
CA PRO A 57 22.13 -6.98 -4.21
C PRO A 57 20.99 -6.19 -3.54
N GLU A 58 20.56 -5.11 -4.16
CA GLU A 58 19.48 -4.21 -3.78
C GLU A 58 18.08 -4.81 -4.00
N LEU A 59 17.95 -5.76 -4.95
CA LEU A 59 16.66 -6.23 -5.47
C LEU A 59 15.76 -6.88 -4.40
N PRO A 60 16.26 -7.80 -3.55
CA PRO A 60 15.42 -8.41 -2.52
C PRO A 60 14.89 -7.38 -1.52
N TRP A 61 15.72 -6.40 -1.15
CA TRP A 61 15.35 -5.35 -0.20
C TRP A 61 14.33 -4.39 -0.77
N LEU A 62 14.50 -3.99 -2.04
CA LEU A 62 13.54 -3.15 -2.74
C LEU A 62 12.17 -3.82 -2.87
N VAL A 63 12.13 -5.12 -3.13
CA VAL A 63 10.85 -5.84 -3.27
C VAL A 63 10.16 -6.01 -1.92
N VAL A 64 10.90 -6.37 -0.86
CA VAL A 64 10.30 -6.59 0.47
C VAL A 64 9.90 -5.28 1.14
N LEU A 65 10.80 -4.30 1.18
CA LEU A 65 10.61 -3.03 1.91
C LEU A 65 9.86 -1.98 1.08
N GLY A 66 9.99 -2.03 -0.24
CA GLY A 66 9.41 -1.04 -1.16
C GLY A 66 8.10 -1.49 -1.82
N LEU A 67 7.79 -2.79 -1.88
CA LEU A 67 6.61 -3.31 -2.58
C LEU A 67 5.67 -4.06 -1.62
N ILE A 68 6.12 -5.18 -1.05
CA ILE A 68 5.25 -6.10 -0.30
C ILE A 68 4.71 -5.46 0.99
N LEU A 69 5.60 -4.97 1.84
CA LEU A 69 5.21 -4.36 3.12
C LEU A 69 4.34 -3.11 2.92
N PRO A 70 4.69 -2.18 2.02
CA PRO A 70 3.83 -1.07 1.66
C PRO A 70 2.40 -1.42 1.29
N THR A 71 2.24 -2.40 0.41
CA THR A 71 0.93 -2.81 -0.09
C THR A 71 0.12 -3.49 1.02
N ALA A 72 0.75 -4.38 1.79
CA ALA A 72 0.12 -5.06 2.92
C ALA A 72 -0.30 -4.08 4.04
N THR A 73 0.61 -3.19 4.45
CA THR A 73 0.38 -2.17 5.48
C THR A 73 -0.73 -1.21 5.06
N SER A 74 -0.73 -0.74 3.81
CA SER A 74 -1.80 0.11 3.28
C SER A 74 -3.14 -0.60 3.29
N GLY A 75 -3.19 -1.89 2.92
CA GLY A 75 -4.40 -2.70 2.96
C GLY A 75 -4.99 -2.85 4.36
N LEU A 76 -4.14 -3.12 5.35
CA LEU A 76 -4.53 -3.24 6.74
C LEU A 76 -5.02 -1.90 7.31
N LEU A 77 -4.26 -0.82 7.08
CA LEU A 77 -4.61 0.51 7.58
C LEU A 77 -5.91 1.01 6.96
N LEU A 78 -6.09 0.92 5.65
CA LEU A 78 -7.33 1.40 5.01
C LEU A 78 -8.58 0.64 5.49
N GLU A 79 -8.44 -0.59 5.99
CA GLU A 79 -9.54 -1.33 6.61
C GLU A 79 -9.75 -0.97 8.09
N ARG A 80 -8.68 -0.90 8.88
CA ARG A 80 -8.76 -0.79 10.35
C ARG A 80 -8.77 0.65 10.85
N TYR A 81 -8.01 1.52 10.19
CA TYR A 81 -7.80 2.91 10.58
C TYR A 81 -9.11 3.72 10.65
N PRO A 82 -10.07 3.60 9.70
CA PRO A 82 -11.37 4.25 9.84
C PRO A 82 -12.12 3.80 11.10
N ALA A 83 -12.11 2.50 11.40
CA ALA A 83 -12.80 1.95 12.56
C ALA A 83 -12.20 2.48 13.89
N TRP A 84 -10.87 2.58 13.98
CA TRP A 84 -10.18 3.12 15.15
C TRP A 84 -10.56 4.58 15.45
N LEU A 85 -10.84 5.32 14.40
CA LEU A 85 -11.15 6.74 14.43
C LEU A 85 -12.65 7.04 14.41
N ARG A 86 -13.51 6.00 14.32
CA ARG A 86 -14.95 6.13 14.08
C ARG A 86 -15.27 6.94 12.82
N GLY A 87 -14.40 6.86 11.82
CA GLY A 87 -14.56 7.49 10.51
C GLY A 87 -15.22 6.56 9.50
N GLU A 88 -15.64 7.13 8.38
CA GLU A 88 -16.21 6.35 7.27
C GLU A 88 -15.11 5.61 6.49
N PRO A 89 -15.39 4.38 6.02
CA PRO A 89 -14.44 3.64 5.20
C PRO A 89 -14.21 4.33 3.85
N PRO A 90 -13.00 4.25 3.27
CA PRO A 90 -12.70 4.87 2.00
C PRO A 90 -13.50 4.23 0.86
N ARG A 91 -13.92 5.06 -0.11
CA ARG A 91 -14.61 4.59 -1.32
C ARG A 91 -13.70 3.68 -2.17
N TYR A 92 -14.29 2.67 -2.81
CA TYR A 92 -13.59 1.70 -3.67
C TYR A 92 -12.63 2.34 -4.67
N VAL A 93 -13.07 3.40 -5.36
CA VAL A 93 -12.27 4.09 -6.38
C VAL A 93 -10.89 4.49 -5.83
N ARG A 94 -10.80 4.95 -4.57
CA ARG A 94 -9.54 5.40 -3.99
C ARG A 94 -8.56 4.25 -3.73
N TYR A 95 -9.01 3.18 -3.07
CA TYR A 95 -8.11 2.06 -2.78
C TYR A 95 -7.91 1.12 -3.97
N GLY A 96 -8.82 1.11 -4.96
CA GLY A 96 -8.63 0.46 -6.25
C GLY A 96 -7.54 1.14 -7.09
N SER A 97 -7.54 2.49 -7.15
CA SER A 97 -6.44 3.24 -7.76
C SER A 97 -5.10 2.97 -7.06
N LEU A 98 -5.10 2.96 -5.73
CA LEU A 98 -3.91 2.62 -4.94
C LEU A 98 -3.40 1.21 -5.27
N PHE A 99 -4.29 0.21 -5.32
CA PHE A 99 -3.95 -1.14 -5.73
C PHE A 99 -3.28 -1.18 -7.11
N HIS A 100 -3.82 -0.49 -8.12
CA HIS A 100 -3.23 -0.47 -9.45
C HIS A 100 -1.87 0.25 -9.50
N LEU A 101 -1.75 1.38 -8.82
CA LEU A 101 -0.50 2.14 -8.79
C LEU A 101 0.63 1.34 -8.12
N LEU A 102 0.34 0.72 -6.98
CA LEU A 102 1.31 -0.12 -6.28
C LEU A 102 1.65 -1.35 -7.12
N LEU A 103 0.66 -2.14 -7.55
CA LEU A 103 0.91 -3.37 -8.30
C LEU A 103 1.70 -3.12 -9.61
N TRP A 104 1.29 -2.14 -10.42
CA TRP A 104 2.00 -1.84 -11.67
C TRP A 104 3.35 -1.19 -11.42
N GLY A 105 3.47 -0.34 -10.40
CA GLY A 105 4.74 0.21 -9.98
C GLY A 105 5.73 -0.90 -9.58
N SER A 106 5.26 -1.87 -8.79
CA SER A 106 6.03 -3.05 -8.36
C SER A 106 6.51 -3.88 -9.54
N LEU A 107 5.59 -4.20 -10.47
CA LEU A 107 5.91 -4.99 -11.67
C LEU A 107 6.92 -4.28 -12.58
N LEU A 108 6.75 -2.98 -12.80
CA LEU A 108 7.63 -2.20 -13.67
C LEU A 108 9.01 -1.97 -13.05
N THR A 109 9.09 -1.74 -11.75
CA THR A 109 10.37 -1.63 -11.04
C THR A 109 11.14 -2.95 -11.10
N ALA A 110 10.46 -4.07 -10.82
CA ALA A 110 11.06 -5.40 -10.90
C ALA A 110 11.52 -5.73 -12.33
N ALA A 111 10.64 -5.58 -13.33
CA ALA A 111 10.99 -5.81 -14.73
C ALA A 111 12.11 -4.88 -15.21
N GLY A 112 12.11 -3.62 -14.76
CA GLY A 112 13.11 -2.62 -15.12
C GLY A 112 14.52 -2.95 -14.65
N THR A 113 14.67 -3.74 -13.59
CA THR A 113 16.00 -4.19 -13.17
C THR A 113 16.70 -5.07 -14.21
N PHE A 114 15.92 -5.70 -15.10
CA PHE A 114 16.43 -6.47 -16.23
C PHE A 114 16.35 -5.70 -17.56
N ALA A 115 15.35 -4.82 -17.72
CA ALA A 115 15.08 -4.14 -18.99
C ALA A 115 15.75 -2.75 -19.13
N GLY A 116 16.10 -2.09 -18.03
CA GLY A 116 16.81 -0.80 -18.01
C GLY A 116 16.22 0.27 -17.10
N ALA A 117 17.03 1.30 -16.82
CA ALA A 117 16.78 2.35 -15.83
C ALA A 117 15.50 3.18 -16.10
N TRP A 118 15.09 3.34 -17.36
CA TRP A 118 13.83 4.02 -17.71
C TRP A 118 12.62 3.33 -17.07
N LEU A 119 12.54 2.01 -17.20
CA LEU A 119 11.40 1.24 -16.69
C LEU A 119 11.38 1.24 -15.15
N VAL A 120 12.56 1.19 -14.53
CA VAL A 120 12.73 1.36 -13.07
C VAL A 120 12.25 2.74 -12.62
N SER A 121 12.56 3.80 -13.38
CA SER A 121 12.14 5.17 -13.07
C SER A 121 10.63 5.30 -13.09
N VAL A 122 9.98 4.79 -14.15
CA VAL A 122 8.52 4.81 -14.28
C VAL A 122 7.86 3.99 -13.16
N GLY A 123 8.37 2.79 -12.87
CA GLY A 123 7.89 1.95 -11.78
C GLY A 123 7.99 2.64 -10.42
N THR A 124 9.15 3.23 -10.13
CA THR A 124 9.41 4.02 -8.91
C THR A 124 8.44 5.18 -8.77
N VAL A 125 8.17 5.94 -9.84
CA VAL A 125 7.21 7.05 -9.82
C VAL A 125 5.80 6.55 -9.51
N LEU A 126 5.37 5.45 -10.13
CA LEU A 126 4.05 4.85 -9.86
C LEU A 126 3.93 4.37 -8.41
N LEU A 127 4.98 3.76 -7.85
CA LEU A 127 5.03 3.36 -6.44
C LEU A 127 4.89 4.56 -5.51
N LEU A 128 5.65 5.62 -5.77
CA LEU A 128 5.59 6.84 -4.99
C LEU A 128 4.20 7.48 -5.05
N LEU A 129 3.58 7.54 -6.24
CA LEU A 129 2.21 8.03 -6.40
C LEU A 129 1.19 7.16 -5.66
N GLY A 130 1.32 5.83 -5.73
CA GLY A 130 0.47 4.89 -5.00
C GLY A 130 0.59 5.07 -3.50
N TRP A 131 1.82 5.18 -3.00
CA TRP A 131 2.11 5.44 -1.59
C TRP A 131 1.53 6.78 -1.12
N LEU A 132 1.83 7.87 -1.82
CA LEU A 132 1.32 9.21 -1.49
C LEU A 132 -0.20 9.28 -1.51
N LEU A 133 -0.86 8.56 -2.44
CA LEU A 133 -2.32 8.44 -2.45
C LEU A 133 -2.84 7.73 -1.19
N GLY A 134 -2.13 6.71 -0.71
CA GLY A 134 -2.42 6.01 0.54
C GLY A 134 -2.30 6.93 1.75
N VAL A 135 -1.14 7.60 1.88
CA VAL A 135 -0.90 8.58 2.94
C VAL A 135 -1.96 9.67 2.92
N LYS A 136 -2.23 10.27 1.76
CA LYS A 136 -3.28 11.31 1.62
C LYS A 136 -4.65 10.80 2.03
N THR A 137 -4.99 9.56 1.69
CA THR A 137 -6.29 8.96 2.05
C THR A 137 -6.40 8.76 3.56
N LEU A 138 -5.36 8.24 4.21
CA LEU A 138 -5.32 8.04 5.66
C LEU A 138 -5.30 9.37 6.42
N TRP A 139 -4.54 10.35 5.92
CA TRP A 139 -4.51 11.70 6.48
C TRP A 139 -5.88 12.38 6.42
N HIS A 140 -6.58 12.24 5.30
CA HIS A 140 -7.96 12.73 5.19
C HIS A 140 -8.90 12.05 6.20
N ILE A 141 -8.80 10.74 6.41
CA ILE A 141 -9.59 10.06 7.45
C ILE A 141 -9.24 10.58 8.84
N TYR A 142 -7.96 10.84 9.10
CA TYR A 142 -7.48 11.40 10.36
C TYR A 142 -8.04 12.79 10.66
N ASP A 143 -8.06 13.68 9.68
CA ASP A 143 -8.52 15.06 9.86
C ASP A 143 -10.01 15.12 10.25
N TRP A 144 -10.83 14.29 9.60
CA TRP A 144 -12.29 14.29 9.75
C TRP A 144 -12.81 13.36 10.86
N ALA A 145 -11.93 12.66 11.56
CA ALA A 145 -12.32 11.70 12.60
C ALA A 145 -12.86 12.38 13.87
N PRO A 146 -14.00 11.95 14.44
CA PRO A 146 -14.53 12.54 15.70
C PRO A 146 -13.75 12.15 16.96
N ALA A 147 -12.77 11.24 16.89
CA ALA A 147 -12.07 10.72 18.06
C ALA A 147 -11.22 11.78 18.79
N ARG A 148 -11.38 11.85 20.13
CA ARG A 148 -10.68 12.80 21.03
C ARG A 148 -9.23 12.44 21.34
N GLN A 149 -8.83 11.17 21.24
CA GLN A 149 -7.46 10.72 21.50
C GLN A 149 -6.81 10.26 20.19
N ARG A 150 -5.89 11.08 19.64
CA ARG A 150 -5.28 10.88 18.32
C ARG A 150 -3.75 10.75 18.34
N GLY A 151 -3.18 10.46 19.50
CA GLY A 151 -1.71 10.46 19.71
C GLY A 151 -1.00 9.39 18.88
N LEU A 152 -1.42 8.14 19.00
CA LEU A 152 -0.85 7.02 18.24
C LEU A 152 -1.07 7.21 16.74
N GLU A 153 -2.25 7.68 16.36
CA GLU A 153 -2.65 7.86 14.97
C GLU A 153 -1.83 8.97 14.29
N ARG A 154 -1.44 10.01 15.05
CA ARG A 154 -0.49 11.03 14.59
C ARG A 154 0.90 10.45 14.34
N LEU A 155 1.39 9.60 15.25
CA LEU A 155 2.66 8.91 15.06
C LEU A 155 2.63 8.00 13.83
N MET A 156 1.54 7.26 13.62
CA MET A 156 1.37 6.42 12.42
C MET A 156 1.40 7.26 11.13
N ASN A 157 0.75 8.42 11.12
CA ASN A 157 0.77 9.29 9.93
C ASN A 157 2.14 9.92 9.68
N LEU A 158 2.87 10.31 10.73
CA LEU A 158 4.25 10.79 10.61
C LEU A 158 5.17 9.70 10.07
N ASP A 159 5.02 8.49 10.58
CA ASP A 159 5.80 7.33 10.17
C ASP A 159 5.55 6.97 8.68
N LEU A 160 4.30 7.04 8.22
CA LEU A 160 3.95 6.92 6.80
C LEU A 160 4.54 8.05 5.93
N ALA A 161 4.55 9.28 6.44
CA ALA A 161 5.15 10.41 5.74
C ALA A 161 6.68 10.22 5.59
N LEU A 162 7.35 9.77 6.66
CA LEU A 162 8.77 9.40 6.64
C LEU A 162 9.04 8.23 5.68
N GLY A 163 8.15 7.23 5.62
CA GLY A 163 8.24 6.14 4.64
C GLY A 163 8.20 6.65 3.20
N SER A 164 7.45 7.72 2.93
CA SER A 164 7.43 8.37 1.60
C SER A 164 8.80 8.95 1.23
N LEU A 165 9.49 9.55 2.19
CA LEU A 165 10.84 10.08 2.00
C LEU A 165 11.86 8.96 1.77
N GLY A 166 11.74 7.85 2.51
CA GLY A 166 12.57 6.66 2.31
C GLY A 166 12.41 6.07 0.91
N LEU A 167 11.16 5.93 0.45
CA LEU A 167 10.86 5.44 -0.90
C LEU A 167 11.39 6.39 -1.98
N ALA A 168 11.21 7.70 -1.82
CA ALA A 168 11.73 8.69 -2.76
C ALA A 168 13.27 8.68 -2.81
N ALA A 169 13.94 8.60 -1.66
CA ALA A 169 15.40 8.53 -1.57
C ALA A 169 15.95 7.24 -2.19
N ALA A 170 15.33 6.09 -1.90
CA ALA A 170 15.70 4.81 -2.50
C ALA A 170 15.51 4.84 -4.02
N GLY A 171 14.36 5.33 -4.48
CA GLY A 171 14.07 5.53 -5.89
C GLY A 171 15.09 6.41 -6.60
N ALA A 172 15.42 7.57 -6.02
CA ALA A 172 16.44 8.47 -6.55
C ALA A 172 17.83 7.81 -6.55
N GLY A 173 18.17 7.04 -5.52
CA GLY A 173 19.39 6.26 -5.42
C GLY A 173 19.59 5.29 -6.58
N ILE A 174 18.52 4.60 -6.98
CA ILE A 174 18.57 3.68 -8.13
C ILE A 174 18.68 4.44 -9.45
N VAL A 175 17.81 5.44 -9.66
CA VAL A 175 17.69 6.16 -10.94
C VAL A 175 18.95 6.99 -11.24
N LEU A 176 19.54 7.60 -10.21
CA LEU A 176 20.72 8.45 -10.33
C LEU A 176 22.03 7.72 -10.02
N HIS A 177 21.98 6.40 -9.76
CA HIS A 177 23.13 5.59 -9.36
C HIS A 177 23.89 6.16 -8.14
N LEU A 178 23.15 6.61 -7.12
CA LEU A 178 23.67 7.17 -5.88
C LEU A 178 23.54 6.14 -4.74
N PRO A 179 24.56 5.28 -4.50
CA PRO A 179 24.45 4.17 -3.53
C PRO A 179 24.12 4.65 -2.11
N ARG A 180 24.70 5.78 -1.69
CA ARG A 180 24.39 6.37 -0.37
C ARG A 180 22.93 6.80 -0.21
N ALA A 181 22.30 7.28 -1.29
CA ALA A 181 20.89 7.67 -1.26
C ALA A 181 19.99 6.43 -1.21
N LEU A 182 20.41 5.36 -1.90
CA LEU A 182 19.75 4.07 -1.86
C LEU A 182 19.80 3.44 -0.46
N ASP A 183 20.99 3.32 0.12
CA ASP A 183 21.20 2.80 1.48
C ASP A 183 20.39 3.59 2.52
N ALA A 184 20.47 4.93 2.48
CA ALA A 184 19.73 5.78 3.40
C ALA A 184 18.21 5.65 3.22
N GLY A 185 17.75 5.54 1.97
CA GLY A 185 16.33 5.34 1.65
C GLY A 185 15.80 4.00 2.14
N LEU A 186 16.54 2.91 1.90
CA LEU A 186 16.21 1.56 2.38
C LEU A 186 16.21 1.49 3.90
N LEU A 187 17.20 2.10 4.57
CA LEU A 187 17.24 2.16 6.03
C LEU A 187 16.04 2.91 6.59
N LEU A 188 15.68 4.06 6.00
CA LEU A 188 14.51 4.84 6.43
C LEU A 188 13.21 4.06 6.20
N LEU A 189 13.08 3.35 5.07
CA LEU A 189 11.96 2.44 4.84
C LEU A 189 11.89 1.34 5.89
N LEU A 190 13.01 0.69 6.22
CA LEU A 190 13.04 -0.36 7.24
C LEU A 190 12.62 0.17 8.61
N LEU A 191 13.15 1.32 9.03
CA LEU A 191 12.81 1.95 10.30
C LEU A 191 11.33 2.31 10.38
N THR A 192 10.76 2.83 9.30
CA THR A 192 9.34 3.19 9.25
C THR A 192 8.45 1.95 9.24
N GLN A 193 8.79 0.90 8.51
CA GLN A 193 8.01 -0.36 8.58
C GLN A 193 8.06 -0.99 9.98
N ALA A 194 9.22 -0.96 10.65
CA ALA A 194 9.36 -1.43 12.03
C ALA A 194 8.57 -0.56 13.02
N GLY A 195 8.62 0.76 12.86
CA GLY A 195 7.85 1.74 13.62
C GLY A 195 6.34 1.49 13.48
N MET A 196 5.85 1.38 12.25
CA MET A 196 4.47 1.06 11.94
C MET A 196 4.02 -0.27 12.57
N ALA A 197 4.83 -1.32 12.47
CA ALA A 197 4.53 -2.61 13.08
C ALA A 197 4.39 -2.50 14.62
N GLY A 198 5.28 -1.76 15.27
CA GLY A 198 5.22 -1.48 16.70
C GLY A 198 3.96 -0.69 17.09
N LEU A 199 3.60 0.34 16.31
CA LEU A 199 2.40 1.15 16.52
C LEU A 199 1.12 0.32 16.35
N LEU A 200 1.06 -0.52 15.33
CA LEU A 200 -0.03 -1.46 15.09
C LEU A 200 -0.19 -2.45 16.25
N LEU A 201 0.92 -3.01 16.74
CA LEU A 201 0.91 -3.92 17.89
C LEU A 201 0.43 -3.22 19.16
N ALA A 202 0.96 -2.03 19.45
CA ALA A 202 0.54 -1.23 20.61
C ALA A 202 -0.96 -0.92 20.56
N ARG A 203 -1.49 -0.60 19.38
CA ARG A 203 -2.91 -0.36 19.17
C ARG A 203 -3.73 -1.63 19.41
N PHE A 204 -3.30 -2.77 18.87
CA PHE A 204 -3.97 -4.06 19.06
C PHE A 204 -4.03 -4.48 20.53
N LEU A 205 -2.94 -4.29 21.27
CA LEU A 205 -2.88 -4.56 22.72
C LEU A 205 -3.85 -3.67 23.49
N ARG A 206 -3.91 -2.37 23.15
CA ARG A 206 -4.88 -1.43 23.76
C ARG A 206 -6.32 -1.85 23.48
N GLU A 207 -6.64 -2.28 22.26
CA GLU A 207 -7.97 -2.80 21.93
C GLU A 207 -8.34 -4.04 22.73
N ARG A 208 -7.41 -4.97 22.92
CA ARG A 208 -7.65 -6.16 23.75
C ARG A 208 -7.93 -5.81 25.20
N GLN A 209 -7.20 -4.86 25.78
CA GLN A 209 -7.42 -4.39 27.15
C GLN A 209 -8.77 -3.69 27.34
N GLN A 210 -9.28 -3.04 26.29
CA GLN A 210 -10.53 -2.29 26.32
C GLN A 210 -11.79 -3.12 26.06
N ARG A 211 -11.67 -4.39 25.65
CA ARG A 211 -12.82 -5.30 25.58
C ARG A 211 -13.05 -5.85 26.99
N PRO A 212 -14.06 -5.36 27.74
CA PRO A 212 -14.41 -6.01 29.00
C PRO A 212 -14.78 -7.47 28.71
N LEU A 213 -14.51 -8.35 29.66
CA LEU A 213 -14.91 -9.76 29.65
C LEU A 213 -16.44 -9.85 29.59
N GLN A 214 -17.04 -9.58 28.42
CA GLN A 214 -18.45 -9.83 28.13
C GLN A 214 -18.66 -11.31 27.76
N THR A 215 -17.99 -12.19 28.49
CA THR A 215 -18.25 -13.63 28.49
C THR A 215 -18.84 -13.94 29.86
N GLY A 216 -20.12 -13.63 30.01
CA GLY A 216 -21.03 -14.21 30.98
C GLY A 216 -22.13 -14.92 30.21
#